data_AF-A0A5K0ZSU3-F1
#
_entry.id   AF-A0A5K0ZSU3-F1
#
_cell.length_a   1.000
_cell.length_b   1.000
_cell.length_c   1.000
_cell.angle_alpha   90.00
_cell.angle_beta   90.00
_cell.angle_gamma   90.00
#
_symmetry.space_group_name_H-M   'P 1'
#
loop_
_entity.id
_entity.type
_entity.pdbx_description
1 polymer ?
#
loop_
_entity_poly.entity_id
_entity_poly.type
_entity_poly.pdbx_seq_one_letter_code
_entity_poly.pdbx_strand_id
1 'polypeptide(L)'
;FYRLKVLDLSYCSYLERTPNFDCIPQLEKLLLDGCNALNDIDTSICLLRNLNILSMRDCASLEELPNHIGLQQKGQSSMSNMSKLEELNLQGCEQLQCLPRLPSSLKRLLLQGCKKLKI
;
A
#
# COMPACT_ATOMS: atom_id res chain seq x y z
N PHE A 1 -6.89 20.29 -0.97
CA PHE A 1 -6.34 19.05 -1.54
C PHE A 1 -7.38 18.08 -2.13
N TYR A 2 -8.69 18.37 -2.07
CA TYR A 2 -9.76 17.47 -2.56
C TYR A 2 -9.74 17.11 -4.06
N ARG A 3 -8.86 17.71 -4.87
CA ARG A 3 -8.68 17.39 -6.29
C ARG A 3 -7.35 16.70 -6.59
N LEU A 4 -6.55 16.41 -5.57
CA LEU A 4 -5.25 15.77 -5.75
C LEU A 4 -5.44 14.37 -6.35
N LYS A 5 -4.78 14.12 -7.48
CA LYS A 5 -4.86 12.84 -8.21
C LYS A 5 -3.61 11.99 -8.06
N VAL A 6 -2.47 12.62 -7.86
CA VAL A 6 -1.17 11.95 -7.72
C VAL A 6 -0.50 12.48 -6.45
N LEU A 7 -0.03 11.57 -5.62
CA LEU A 7 0.80 11.86 -4.46
C LEU A 7 2.05 11.00 -4.60
N ASP A 8 3.19 11.67 -4.70
CA ASP A 8 4.50 11.05 -4.78
C ASP A 8 5.28 11.38 -3.50
N LEU A 9 5.58 10.34 -2.74
CA LEU A 9 6.38 10.35 -1.52
C LEU A 9 7.62 9.45 -1.69
N SER A 10 7.99 9.14 -2.93
CA SER A 10 9.12 8.26 -3.22
C SER A 10 10.42 8.84 -2.67
N TYR A 11 11.31 7.96 -2.22
CA TYR A 11 12.63 8.25 -1.64
C TYR A 11 12.60 9.12 -0.39
N CYS A 12 11.45 9.19 0.30
CA CYS A 12 11.38 9.70 1.67
C CYS A 12 12.02 8.68 2.63
N SER A 13 13.35 8.66 2.72
CA SER A 13 14.14 7.65 3.44
C SER A 13 13.85 7.55 4.93
N TYR A 14 13.24 8.57 5.53
CA TYR A 14 12.86 8.62 6.95
C TYR A 14 11.35 8.43 7.18
N LEU A 15 10.58 8.16 6.13
CA LEU A 15 9.14 7.93 6.26
C LEU A 15 8.90 6.55 6.88
N GLU A 16 8.70 6.49 8.18
CA GLU A 16 8.40 5.24 8.90
C GLU A 16 6.94 4.82 8.74
N ARG A 17 6.04 5.80 8.63
CA ARG A 17 4.59 5.62 8.54
C ARG A 17 3.98 6.51 7.45
N THR A 18 3.04 5.99 6.67
CA THR A 18 2.31 6.83 5.70
C THR A 18 1.41 7.87 6.39
N PRO A 19 1.11 9.02 5.75
CA PRO A 19 0.12 9.94 6.28
C PRO A 19 -1.29 9.33 6.25
N ASN A 20 -2.22 9.94 6.99
CA ASN A 20 -3.65 9.69 6.81
C ASN A 20 -4.11 10.26 5.45
N PHE A 21 -4.92 9.50 4.71
CA PHE A 21 -5.37 9.81 3.36
C PHE A 21 -6.83 10.28 3.25
N ASP A 22 -7.55 10.46 4.36
CA ASP A 22 -8.98 10.82 4.39
C ASP A 22 -9.25 12.17 3.71
N CYS A 23 -8.28 13.09 3.73
CA CYS A 23 -8.41 14.41 3.12
C CYS A 23 -8.18 14.42 1.59
N ILE A 24 -7.80 13.28 0.98
CA ILE A 24 -7.51 13.16 -0.46
C ILE A 24 -8.26 11.99 -1.13
N PRO A 25 -9.61 11.92 -1.01
CA PRO A 25 -10.40 10.78 -1.48
C PRO A 25 -10.43 10.61 -3.02
N GLN A 26 -9.92 11.59 -3.76
CA GLN A 26 -9.87 11.61 -5.22
C GLN A 26 -8.55 11.06 -5.78
N LEU A 27 -7.63 10.59 -4.92
CA LEU A 27 -6.32 10.10 -5.32
C LEU A 27 -6.43 8.89 -6.25
N GLU A 28 -5.65 8.92 -7.32
CA GLU A 28 -5.60 7.90 -8.38
C GLU A 28 -4.25 7.18 -8.42
N LYS A 29 -3.16 7.85 -8.01
CA LYS A 29 -1.83 7.26 -7.94
C LYS A 29 -1.13 7.64 -6.63
N LEU A 30 -0.58 6.65 -5.95
CA LEU A 30 0.24 6.80 -4.77
C LEU A 30 1.58 6.11 -5.02
N LEU A 31 2.66 6.89 -4.98
CA LEU A 31 4.03 6.43 -5.16
C LEU A 31 4.79 6.59 -3.84
N LEU A 32 5.34 5.49 -3.35
CA LEU A 32 6.09 5.38 -2.10
C LEU A 32 7.43 4.66 -2.37
N ASP A 33 7.92 4.70 -3.61
CA ASP A 33 9.07 3.91 -4.02
C ASP A 33 10.33 4.31 -3.25
N GLY A 34 11.15 3.36 -2.81
CA GLY A 34 12.42 3.62 -2.13
C GLY A 34 12.28 4.21 -0.73
N CYS A 35 11.10 4.14 -0.11
CA CYS A 35 10.89 4.50 1.29
C CYS A 35 11.41 3.39 2.21
N ASN A 36 12.74 3.31 2.35
CA ASN A 36 13.40 2.20 3.04
C ASN A 36 13.05 2.05 4.52
N ALA A 37 12.65 3.12 5.21
CA ALA A 37 12.22 3.08 6.62
C ALA A 37 10.73 2.73 6.79
N LEU A 38 9.94 2.71 5.70
CA LEU A 38 8.49 2.51 5.76
C LEU A 38 8.16 1.10 6.25
N ASN A 39 7.55 1.03 7.43
CA ASN A 39 7.15 -0.21 8.08
C ASN A 39 5.69 -0.20 8.54
N ASP A 40 5.04 0.98 8.60
CA ASP A 40 3.63 1.12 8.95
C ASP A 40 2.85 1.86 7.85
N ILE A 41 1.71 1.30 7.48
CA ILE A 41 0.81 1.89 6.49
C ILE A 41 -0.49 2.25 7.19
N ASP A 42 -0.83 3.55 7.18
CA ASP A 42 -2.08 4.04 7.73
C ASP A 42 -3.27 3.40 7.01
N THR A 43 -4.22 2.88 7.80
CA THR A 43 -5.34 2.08 7.31
C THR A 43 -6.32 2.86 6.43
N SER A 44 -6.28 4.19 6.46
CA SER A 44 -7.03 5.07 5.54
C SER A 44 -6.69 4.82 4.06
N ILE A 45 -5.55 4.19 3.75
CA ILE A 45 -5.19 3.80 2.37
C ILE A 45 -6.28 2.91 1.73
N CYS A 46 -6.94 2.06 2.53
CA CYS A 46 -8.02 1.17 2.08
C CYS A 46 -9.31 1.93 1.72
N LEU A 47 -9.41 3.23 2.06
CA LEU A 47 -10.55 4.09 1.74
C LEU A 47 -10.39 4.81 0.40
N LEU A 48 -9.22 4.71 -0.25
CA LEU A 48 -8.93 5.33 -1.53
C LEU A 48 -9.59 4.56 -2.70
N ARG A 49 -10.91 4.72 -2.84
CA ARG A 49 -11.73 4.05 -3.87
C ARG A 49 -11.39 4.43 -5.32
N ASN A 50 -10.65 5.51 -5.52
CA ASN A 50 -10.20 5.97 -6.83
C ASN A 50 -8.76 5.57 -7.17
N LEU A 51 -8.05 4.93 -6.24
CA LEU A 51 -6.66 4.58 -6.44
C LEU A 51 -6.56 3.48 -7.49
N ASN A 52 -5.85 3.76 -8.58
CA ASN A 52 -5.61 2.84 -9.67
C ASN A 52 -4.21 2.21 -9.57
N ILE A 53 -3.24 2.97 -9.06
CA ILE A 53 -1.84 2.55 -8.94
C ILE A 53 -1.34 2.82 -7.52
N LEU A 54 -0.84 1.77 -6.87
CA LEU A 54 -0.07 1.84 -5.64
C LEU A 54 1.31 1.22 -5.88
N SER A 55 2.36 2.02 -5.72
CA SER A 55 3.74 1.56 -5.84
C SER A 55 4.48 1.79 -4.53
N MET A 56 5.06 0.72 -4.00
CA MET A 56 5.96 0.69 -2.84
C MET A 56 7.23 -0.08 -3.24
N ARG A 57 7.70 0.14 -4.46
CA ARG A 57 8.88 -0.55 -4.99
C ARG A 57 10.07 -0.21 -4.11
N ASP A 58 10.91 -1.19 -3.79
CA ASP A 58 12.13 -1.03 -2.99
C ASP A 58 11.86 -0.47 -1.57
N CYS A 59 10.68 -0.73 -1.00
CA CYS A 59 10.40 -0.47 0.42
C CYS A 59 10.95 -1.61 1.29
N ALA A 60 12.25 -1.58 1.53
CA ALA A 60 12.97 -2.71 2.14
C ALA A 60 12.48 -3.09 3.54
N SER A 61 11.98 -2.15 4.37
CA SER A 61 11.50 -2.45 5.73
C SER A 61 10.03 -2.84 5.82
N LEU A 62 9.29 -2.87 4.71
CA LEU A 62 7.87 -3.18 4.73
C LEU A 62 7.64 -4.66 5.03
N GLU A 63 7.07 -4.97 6.20
CA GLU A 63 6.84 -6.36 6.64
C GLU A 63 5.45 -6.88 6.27
N GLU A 64 4.45 -6.01 6.30
CA GLU A 64 3.06 -6.35 6.02
C GLU A 64 2.31 -5.19 5.37
N LEU A 65 1.23 -5.54 4.65
CA LEU A 65 0.25 -4.59 4.17
C LEU A 65 -0.97 -4.63 5.10
N PRO A 66 -1.82 -3.59 5.12
CA PRO A 66 -3.06 -3.61 5.88
C PRO A 66 -3.89 -4.87 5.58
N ASN A 67 -3.97 -5.79 6.56
CA ASN A 67 -4.65 -7.09 6.44
C ASN A 67 -5.68 -7.31 7.55
N HIS A 68 -6.65 -8.18 7.28
CA HIS A 68 -7.87 -8.35 8.06
C HIS A 68 -7.81 -9.45 9.13
N ILE A 69 -6.66 -10.10 9.36
CA ILE A 69 -6.64 -11.37 10.11
C ILE A 69 -5.55 -11.35 11.18
N GLY A 70 -5.96 -11.02 12.41
CA GLY A 70 -5.20 -11.36 13.61
C GLY A 70 -5.10 -10.26 14.65
N LEU A 71 -6.14 -10.15 15.49
CA LEU A 71 -6.14 -9.51 16.81
C LEU A 71 -6.17 -7.95 16.85
N GLN A 72 -7.30 -7.47 17.40
CA GLN A 72 -7.47 -6.23 18.17
C GLN A 72 -8.02 -4.94 17.51
N GLN A 73 -8.55 -4.92 16.29
CA GLN A 73 -9.49 -3.83 15.94
C GLN A 73 -10.64 -4.29 15.03
N LYS A 74 -11.86 -4.28 15.56
CA LYS A 74 -13.10 -4.34 14.77
C LYS A 74 -13.24 -3.03 13.99
N GLY A 75 -13.03 -3.06 12.66
CA GLY A 75 -13.48 -1.97 11.78
C GLY A 75 -12.60 -1.70 10.56
N GLN A 76 -12.99 -2.30 9.43
CA GLN A 76 -12.97 -1.67 8.11
C GLN A 76 -11.64 -1.28 7.43
N SER A 77 -10.65 -2.16 7.31
CA SER A 77 -9.55 -1.90 6.36
C SER A 77 -9.04 -3.17 5.69
N SER A 78 -9.87 -3.72 4.82
CA SER A 78 -9.42 -4.69 3.81
C SER A 78 -9.09 -3.93 2.53
N MET A 79 -7.94 -4.24 1.91
CA MET A 79 -7.62 -3.79 0.55
C MET A 79 -8.67 -4.24 -0.47
N SER A 80 -9.55 -5.20 -0.14
CA SER A 80 -10.72 -5.56 -0.95
C SER A 80 -11.68 -4.40 -1.24
N ASN A 81 -11.65 -3.33 -0.45
CA ASN A 81 -12.49 -2.14 -0.67
C ASN A 81 -11.96 -1.21 -1.76
N MET A 82 -10.72 -1.42 -2.22
CA MET A 82 -10.07 -0.63 -3.25
C MET A 82 -10.55 -1.10 -4.64
N SER A 83 -11.78 -0.74 -5.00
CA SER A 83 -12.50 -1.27 -6.17
C SER A 83 -11.91 -0.88 -7.53
N LYS A 84 -10.94 0.04 -7.58
CA LYS A 84 -10.28 0.47 -8.82
C LYS A 84 -8.79 0.17 -8.86
N LEU A 85 -8.21 -0.44 -7.81
CA LEU A 85 -6.79 -0.72 -7.80
C LEU A 85 -6.48 -1.75 -8.89
N GLU A 86 -5.75 -1.34 -9.91
CA GLU A 86 -5.39 -2.19 -11.05
C GLU A 86 -3.95 -2.69 -10.92
N GLU A 87 -3.08 -1.92 -10.28
CA GLU A 87 -1.67 -2.23 -10.13
C GLU A 87 -1.18 -2.02 -8.70
N LEU A 88 -0.55 -3.08 -8.18
CA LEU A 88 0.16 -3.07 -6.91
C LEU A 88 1.60 -3.51 -7.16
N ASN A 89 2.54 -2.60 -6.95
CA ASN A 89 3.96 -2.87 -7.09
C ASN A 89 4.64 -2.93 -5.72
N LEU A 90 5.14 -4.12 -5.38
CA LEU A 90 5.87 -4.43 -4.15
C LEU A 90 7.25 -5.01 -4.47
N GLN A 91 7.74 -4.87 -5.70
CA GLN A 91 9.05 -5.36 -6.07
C GLN A 91 10.11 -4.79 -5.12
N GLY A 92 11.02 -5.62 -4.63
CA GLY A 92 12.08 -5.20 -3.71
C GLY A 92 11.64 -5.01 -2.26
N CYS A 93 10.39 -5.32 -1.89
CA CYS A 93 9.97 -5.37 -0.48
C CYS A 93 10.52 -6.64 0.19
N GLU A 94 11.81 -6.62 0.54
CA GLU A 94 12.55 -7.82 0.97
C GLU A 94 12.01 -8.43 2.27
N GLN A 95 11.43 -7.62 3.15
CA GLN A 95 10.91 -8.05 4.45
C GLN A 95 9.44 -8.49 4.42
N LEU A 96 8.72 -8.29 3.32
CA LEU A 96 7.30 -8.58 3.22
C LEU A 96 7.04 -10.08 3.41
N GLN A 97 6.22 -10.43 4.40
CA GLN A 97 6.02 -11.84 4.80
C GLN A 97 4.74 -12.45 4.23
N CYS A 98 3.67 -11.67 4.15
CA CYS A 98 2.33 -12.11 3.76
C CYS A 98 1.64 -11.06 2.89
N LEU A 99 0.73 -11.51 2.01
CA LEU A 99 -0.18 -10.62 1.30
C LEU A 99 -1.57 -10.61 1.97
N PRO A 100 -2.24 -9.44 1.99
CA PRO A 100 -3.62 -9.36 2.44
C PRO A 100 -4.56 -9.87 1.35
N ARG A 101 -5.86 -9.92 1.67
CA ARG A 101 -6.87 -10.17 0.64
C ARG A 101 -6.85 -9.02 -0.38
N LEU A 102 -6.33 -9.31 -1.57
CA LEU A 102 -6.22 -8.36 -2.65
C LEU A 102 -7.60 -8.02 -3.25
N PRO A 103 -7.78 -6.78 -3.77
CA PRO A 103 -9.01 -6.41 -4.46
C PRO A 103 -9.18 -7.18 -5.76
N SER A 104 -10.43 -7.51 -6.11
CA SER A 104 -10.75 -8.22 -7.36
C SER A 104 -10.50 -7.41 -8.63
N SER A 105 -10.29 -6.10 -8.52
CA SER A 105 -9.93 -5.21 -9.62
C SER A 105 -8.47 -5.33 -10.04
N LEU A 106 -7.63 -5.99 -9.23
CA LEU A 106 -6.18 -6.04 -9.44
C LEU A 106 -5.85 -6.82 -10.72
N LYS A 107 -5.15 -6.16 -11.64
CA LYS A 107 -4.71 -6.73 -12.92
C LYS A 107 -3.23 -7.07 -12.93
N ARG A 108 -2.43 -6.31 -12.18
CA ARG A 108 -0.98 -6.44 -12.10
C ARG A 108 -0.52 -6.45 -10.65
N LEU A 109 0.20 -7.49 -10.28
CA LEU A 109 0.84 -7.64 -8.99
C LEU A 109 2.32 -7.95 -9.23
N LEU A 110 3.20 -7.06 -8.78
CA LEU A 110 4.65 -7.20 -8.94
C LEU A 110 5.27 -7.51 -7.57
N LEU A 111 5.95 -8.66 -7.48
CA LEU A 111 6.50 -9.23 -6.24
C LEU A 111 7.97 -9.65 -6.39
N GLN A 112 8.61 -9.26 -7.49
CA GLN A 112 10.00 -9.61 -7.75
C GLN A 112 10.88 -9.13 -6.59
N GLY A 113 11.74 -9.98 -6.05
CA GLY A 113 12.61 -9.60 -4.94
C GLY A 113 11.94 -9.55 -3.55
N CYS A 114 10.67 -9.95 -3.39
CA CYS A 114 10.04 -10.16 -2.08
C CYS A 114 10.58 -11.45 -1.41
N LYS A 115 11.81 -11.41 -0.89
CA LYS A 115 12.56 -12.60 -0.44
C LYS A 115 11.92 -13.36 0.72
N LYS A 116 11.22 -12.66 1.63
CA LYS A 116 10.56 -13.27 2.80
C LYS A 116 9.11 -13.68 2.57
N LEU A 117 8.55 -13.43 1.38
CA LEU A 117 7.15 -13.68 1.12
C LEU A 117 6.87 -15.18 1.11
N LYS A 118 5.97 -15.62 1.99
CA LYS A 118 5.50 -16.99 2.05
C LYS A 118 4.25 -17.11 1.18
N ILE A 119 4.29 -17.97 0.17
CA ILE A 119 3.18 -18.28 -0.74
C ILE A 119 2.65 -19.66 -0.42
#